data_AF-A0A1A8B3B1-F1
#
_entry.id   AF-A0A1A8B3B1-F1
#
_cell.length_a   1.000
_cell.length_b   1.000
_cell.length_c   1.000
_cell.angle_alpha   90.00
_cell.angle_beta   90.00
_cell.angle_gamma   90.00
#
_symmetry.space_group_name_H-M   'P 1'
#
loop_
_entity.id
_entity.type
_entity.pdbx_description
1 polymer ?
#
loop_
_entity_poly.entity_id
_entity_poly.type
_entity_poly.pdbx_seq_one_letter_code
_entity_poly.pdbx_strand_id
1 'polypeptide(L)' 'MSAMLGTRSAFDVKEQTWEEYCEILDQFFAANKIGDEEKQRAILISMVGPATYKLMRNLVSPAKPSTKTQ' A
#
# COMPACT_ATOMS: atom_id res chain seq x y z
N MET A 1 14.18 -17.87 -9.04
CA MET A 1 12.80 -17.57 -8.59
C MET A 1 12.88 -17.15 -7.14
N SER A 2 12.85 -15.85 -6.84
CA SER A 2 12.86 -15.37 -5.45
C SER A 2 11.45 -15.58 -4.90
N ALA A 3 11.25 -16.62 -4.10
CA ALA A 3 9.99 -16.81 -3.40
C ALA A 3 9.87 -15.69 -2.36
N MET A 4 8.86 -14.83 -2.48
CA MET A 4 8.54 -13.90 -1.42
C MET A 4 8.06 -14.71 -0.21
N LEU A 5 8.61 -14.40 0.97
CA LEU A 5 8.23 -15.04 2.22
C LEU A 5 6.81 -14.59 2.59
N GLY A 6 5.85 -15.49 2.39
CA GLY A 6 4.45 -15.34 2.79
C GLY A 6 3.57 -14.64 1.75
N THR A 7 2.39 -15.19 1.51
CA THR A 7 1.28 -14.51 0.81
C THR A 7 0.48 -13.73 1.86
N ARG A 8 0.44 -12.40 1.75
CA ARG A 8 -0.43 -11.58 2.62
C ARG A 8 -1.80 -11.36 1.98
N SER A 9 -2.82 -11.35 2.83
CA SER A 9 -4.18 -10.98 2.44
C SER A 9 -4.25 -9.48 2.13
N ALA A 10 -5.23 -9.11 1.30
CA ALA A 10 -5.52 -7.72 1.01
C ALA A 10 -5.90 -6.95 2.28
N PHE A 11 -5.68 -5.64 2.29
CA PHE A 11 -6.09 -4.78 3.38
C PHE A 11 -7.62 -4.89 3.62
N ASP A 12 -8.02 -5.16 4.86
CA ASP A 12 -9.41 -5.12 5.31
C ASP A 12 -9.56 -4.16 6.50
N VAL A 13 -10.33 -3.10 6.29
CA VAL A 13 -10.65 -2.08 7.31
C VAL A 13 -11.43 -2.65 8.50
N LYS A 14 -12.05 -3.82 8.35
CA LYS A 14 -12.77 -4.50 9.44
C LYS A 14 -11.86 -5.29 10.36
N GLU A 15 -10.70 -5.72 9.84
CA GLU A 15 -9.77 -6.56 10.60
C GLU A 15 -8.62 -5.77 11.20
N GLN A 16 -8.21 -4.67 10.56
CA GLN A 16 -7.06 -3.88 11.00
C GLN A 16 -7.14 -2.42 10.59
N THR A 17 -6.43 -1.58 11.35
CA THR A 17 -6.19 -0.18 11.00
C THR A 17 -5.18 -0.07 9.85
N TRP A 18 -5.13 1.12 9.24
CA TRP A 18 -4.18 1.41 8.18
C TRP A 18 -2.73 1.41 8.70
N GLU A 19 -2.53 1.92 9.90
CA GLU A 19 -1.25 1.98 10.61
C GLU A 19 -0.70 0.57 10.86
N GLU A 20 -1.52 -0.33 11.43
CA GLU A 20 -1.15 -1.74 11.63
C GLU A 20 -0.83 -2.43 10.29
N TYR A 21 -1.56 -2.09 9.22
CA TYR A 21 -1.26 -2.63 7.89
C TYR A 21 0.10 -2.21 7.37
N CYS A 22 0.45 -0.93 7.55
CA CYS A 22 1.76 -0.37 7.21
C CYS A 22 2.87 -1.03 8.02
N GLU A 23 2.73 -1.19 9.33
CA GLU A 23 3.75 -1.83 10.17
C GLU A 23 4.07 -3.26 9.72
N ILE A 24 3.04 -4.06 9.43
CA ILE A 24 3.23 -5.43 8.92
C ILE A 24 3.84 -5.39 7.51
N LEU A 25 3.59 -4.34 6.72
CA LEU A 25 4.13 -4.19 5.37
C LEU A 25 5.63 -3.88 5.41
N ASP A 26 6.03 -3.05 6.36
CA ASP A 26 7.44 -2.75 6.60
C ASP A 26 8.19 -4.00 7.07
N GLN A 27 7.59 -4.82 7.94
CA GLN A 27 8.16 -6.12 8.30
C GLN A 27 8.28 -7.06 7.10
N PHE A 28 7.30 -7.05 6.19
CA PHE A 28 7.35 -7.84 4.96
C PHE A 28 8.50 -7.38 4.05
N PHE A 29 8.68 -6.07 3.86
CA PHE A 29 9.81 -5.54 3.10
C PHE A 29 11.15 -5.87 3.74
N ALA A 30 11.26 -5.74 5.06
CA ALA A 30 12.46 -6.08 5.81
C ALA A 30 12.81 -7.58 5.67
N ALA A 31 11.83 -8.47 5.84
CA ALA A 31 12.01 -9.92 5.72
C ALA A 31 12.46 -10.35 4.31
N ASN A 32 11.95 -9.67 3.28
CA ASN A 32 12.29 -9.94 1.88
C ASN A 32 13.49 -9.12 1.37
N LYS A 33 14.13 -8.31 2.23
CA LYS A 33 15.26 -7.42 1.88
C LYS A 33 14.94 -6.46 0.73
N ILE A 34 13.71 -5.94 0.71
CA ILE A 34 13.24 -5.00 -0.30
C ILE A 34 13.50 -3.57 0.17
N GLY A 35 14.59 -2.97 -0.29
CA GLY A 35 14.93 -1.57 -0.02
C GLY A 35 14.61 -0.60 -1.16
N ASP A 36 14.08 -1.09 -2.28
CA ASP A 36 13.78 -0.32 -3.47
C ASP A 36 12.34 0.23 -3.38
N GLU A 37 12.20 1.55 -3.36
CA GLU A 37 10.91 2.23 -3.22
C GLU A 37 9.93 1.92 -4.36
N GLU A 38 10.41 1.73 -5.60
CA GLU A 38 9.56 1.35 -6.73
C GLU A 38 8.99 -0.06 -6.52
N LYS A 39 9.83 -0.99 -6.05
CA LYS A 39 9.39 -2.36 -5.72
C LYS A 39 8.40 -2.36 -4.55
N GLN A 40 8.66 -1.57 -3.52
CA GLN A 40 7.73 -1.44 -2.40
C GLN A 40 6.36 -0.92 -2.85
N ARG A 41 6.34 0.12 -3.71
CA ARG A 41 5.09 0.64 -4.31
C ARG A 41 4.38 -0.40 -5.17
N ALA A 42 5.11 -1.11 -6.03
CA ALA A 42 4.52 -2.13 -6.89
C ALA A 42 3.88 -3.25 -6.07
N ILE A 43 4.56 -3.69 -5.02
CA ILE A 43 4.06 -4.73 -4.10
C ILE A 43 2.82 -4.23 -3.35
N LEU A 44 2.86 -3.02 -2.81
CA LEU A 44 1.70 -2.40 -2.15
C LEU A 44 0.50 -2.38 -3.09
N ILE A 45 0.65 -1.85 -4.31
CA ILE A 45 -0.42 -1.78 -5.31
C ILE A 45 -0.96 -3.19 -5.65
N SER A 46 -0.09 -4.19 -5.75
CA SER A 46 -0.49 -5.57 -6.03
C SER A 46 -1.27 -6.23 -4.89
N MET A 47 -0.99 -5.88 -3.62
CA MET A 47 -1.59 -6.55 -2.45
C MET A 47 -2.85 -5.87 -1.95
N VAL A 48 -2.95 -4.53 -2.04
CA VAL A 48 -4.08 -3.80 -1.43
C VAL A 48 -5.43 -4.04 -2.11
N GLY A 49 -5.43 -4.62 -3.31
CA GLY A 49 -6.63 -4.92 -4.08
C GLY A 49 -7.30 -3.67 -4.69
N PRO A 50 -8.31 -3.87 -5.57
CA PRO A 50 -8.87 -2.79 -6.38
C PRO A 50 -9.59 -1.69 -5.57
N ALA A 51 -10.23 -2.04 -4.44
CA ALA A 51 -10.95 -1.09 -3.61
C ALA A 51 -10.01 -0.10 -2.91
N THR A 52 -8.98 -0.62 -2.22
CA THR A 52 -7.98 0.18 -1.53
C THR A 52 -7.09 0.94 -2.51
N TYR A 53 -6.74 0.34 -3.66
CA TYR A 53 -6.04 1.04 -4.73
C TYR A 53 -6.84 2.25 -5.25
N LYS A 54 -8.16 2.12 -5.42
CA LYS A 54 -9.03 3.23 -5.83
C LYS A 54 -9.04 4.36 -4.78
N LEU A 55 -9.07 4.02 -3.50
CA LEU A 55 -8.99 4.98 -2.40
C LEU A 55 -7.65 5.73 -2.41
N MET A 56 -6.52 5.01 -2.48
CA MET A 56 -5.19 5.58 -2.60
C MET A 56 -5.07 6.49 -3.81
N ARG A 57 -5.53 6.03 -4.98
CA ARG A 57 -5.52 6.84 -6.20
C ARG A 57 -6.34 8.12 -6.04
N ASN A 58 -7.48 8.07 -5.35
CA ASN A 58 -8.28 9.27 -5.07
C ASN A 58 -7.59 10.24 -4.10
N LEU A 59 -6.83 9.73 -3.12
CA LEU A 59 -6.06 10.54 -2.18
C LEU A 59 -4.81 11.16 -2.80
N VAL A 60 -4.14 10.45 -3.71
CA VAL A 60 -2.91 10.87 -4.39
C VAL A 60 -3.21 11.67 -5.68
N SER A 61 -4.40 11.47 -6.27
CA SER A 61 -4.87 12.34 -7.35
C SER A 61 -4.94 13.78 -6.83
N PRO A 62 -4.52 14.79 -7.62
CA PRO A 62 -4.58 16.17 -7.18
C PRO A 62 -6.00 16.46 -6.68
N ALA A 63 -6.11 16.78 -5.39
CA ALA A 63 -7.35 17.27 -4.82
C ALA A 63 -7.88 18.36 -5.76
N LYS A 64 -9.20 18.32 -6.02
CA LYS A 64 -9.87 19.18 -7.00
C LYS A 64 -9.29 20.60 -6.96
N PRO A 65 -9.00 21.24 -8.11
CA PRO A 65 -8.47 22.60 -8.15
C PRO A 65 -9.34 23.63 -7.40
N SER A 66 -10.59 23.30 -7.10
CA SER A 66 -11.54 24.08 -6.29
C SER A 66 -11.12 24.35 -4.84
N THR A 67 -10.12 23.66 -4.28
CA THR A 67 -9.56 23.97 -2.95
C THR A 67 -8.27 24.80 -2.99
N LYS A 68 -7.82 25.27 -4.16
CA LYS A 68 -6.89 26.39 -4.22
C LYS A 68 -7.68 27.68 -4.07
N THR A 69 -7.68 28.26 -2.87
CA THR A 69 -8.00 29.69 -2.69
C THR A 69 -6.96 30.48 -3.48
N GLN A 70 -7.43 31.26 -4.45
CA GLN A 70 -6.65 32.29 -5.13
C GLN A 70 -6.43 33.49 -4.21
#